data_AF-A0A9W9WB34-F1
#
_entry.id   AF-A0A9W9WB34-F1
#
_cell.length_a   1.000
_cell.length_b   1.000
_cell.length_c   1.000
_cell.angle_alpha   90.00
_cell.angle_beta   90.00
_cell.angle_gamma   90.00
#
_symmetry.space_group_name_H-M   'P 1'
#
loop_
_entity.id
_entity.type
_entity.pdbx_description
1 polymer ?
#
loop_
_entity_poly.entity_id
_entity_poly.type
_entity_poly.pdbx_seq_one_letter_code
_entity_poly.pdbx_strand_id
1 'polypeptide(L)'
;MSDFHFANTTSPVPGNGTPPAEFIIKAPSSTDIWSKPPSTSSFTAPILYRSIPLSTFKRARVAFTAPWRHKYDQGGLIIVLHTANGDKKWVKAGIELTHGKPHLSAVAKDRFADWSLLPVPSGGGAATLEMVREEDGSLWIYLIEGGFEGADS
;
A
#
# COMPACT_ATOMS: atom_id res chain seq x y z
N MET A 1 12.11 22.21 1.50
CA MET A 1 11.46 21.50 0.38
C MET A 1 10.88 20.21 0.94
N SER A 2 9.73 19.75 0.45
CA SER A 2 9.09 18.56 1.03
C SER A 2 9.81 17.27 0.65
N ASP A 3 9.91 16.33 1.60
CA ASP A 3 10.55 15.01 1.40
C ASP A 3 9.66 14.01 0.64
N PHE A 4 8.42 14.37 0.32
CA PHE A 4 7.46 13.50 -0.35
C PHE A 4 7.44 13.71 -1.87
N HIS A 5 7.27 12.61 -2.60
CA HIS A 5 7.21 12.53 -4.04
C HIS A 5 6.11 11.58 -4.49
N PHE A 6 5.57 11.79 -5.69
CA PHE A 6 4.69 10.84 -6.34
C PHE A 6 5.46 10.03 -7.39
N ALA A 7 5.26 8.70 -7.38
CA ALA A 7 5.59 7.84 -8.51
C ALA A 7 4.33 7.54 -9.32
N ASN A 8 4.50 7.31 -10.63
CA ASN A 8 3.48 6.83 -11.56
C ASN A 8 2.22 7.70 -11.73
N THR A 9 2.30 8.97 -11.34
CA THR A 9 1.24 9.95 -11.57
C THR A 9 1.84 11.32 -11.76
N THR A 10 1.16 12.17 -12.52
CA THR A 10 1.49 13.59 -12.69
C THR A 10 0.75 14.49 -11.71
N SER A 11 -0.06 13.90 -10.81
CA SER A 11 -0.75 14.65 -9.76
C SER A 11 0.26 15.33 -8.83
N PRO A 12 0.01 16.58 -8.39
CA PRO A 12 0.88 17.25 -7.45
C PRO A 12 0.81 16.57 -6.08
N VAL A 13 1.93 16.58 -5.34
CA VAL A 13 1.95 16.12 -3.94
C VAL A 13 0.98 16.96 -3.10
N PRO A 14 0.10 16.35 -2.27
CA PRO A 14 -0.88 17.09 -1.49
C PRO A 14 -0.23 18.09 -0.53
N GLY A 15 -0.97 19.13 -0.15
CA GLY A 15 -0.49 20.13 0.83
C GLY A 15 0.73 20.93 0.35
N ASN A 16 0.79 21.25 -0.95
CA ASN A 16 1.89 22.01 -1.57
C ASN A 16 3.27 21.36 -1.32
N GLY A 17 3.33 20.04 -1.46
CA GLY A 17 4.53 19.24 -1.22
C GLY A 17 4.55 18.54 0.13
N THR A 18 3.93 19.11 1.16
CA THR A 18 3.89 18.50 2.50
C THR A 18 2.49 17.95 2.76
N PRO A 19 2.27 16.62 2.65
CA PRO A 19 0.94 16.06 2.85
C PRO A 19 0.40 16.44 4.24
N PRO A 20 -0.84 16.96 4.33
CA PRO A 20 -1.51 17.17 5.62
C PRO A 20 -1.81 15.82 6.29
N ALA A 21 -2.38 15.86 7.51
CA ALA A 21 -2.76 14.65 8.25
C ALA A 21 -3.71 13.74 7.45
N GLU A 22 -4.59 14.32 6.65
CA GLU A 22 -5.53 13.62 5.76
C GLU A 22 -5.40 14.12 4.33
N PHE A 23 -5.24 13.21 3.39
CA PHE A 23 -5.11 13.53 1.98
C PHE A 23 -5.71 12.42 1.11
N ILE A 24 -5.92 12.75 -0.17
CA ILE A 24 -6.51 11.82 -1.15
C ILE A 24 -5.46 11.46 -2.20
N ILE A 25 -5.30 10.17 -2.44
CA ILE A 25 -4.60 9.64 -3.62
C ILE A 25 -5.66 9.13 -4.60
N LYS A 26 -5.59 9.58 -5.85
CA LYS A 26 -6.46 9.10 -6.93
C LYS A 26 -5.72 8.07 -7.77
N ALA A 27 -6.27 6.86 -7.87
CA ALA A 27 -5.78 5.84 -8.78
C ALA A 27 -6.49 5.95 -10.14
N PRO A 28 -5.77 6.19 -11.24
CA PRO A 28 -6.31 6.03 -12.58
C PRO A 28 -6.75 4.59 -12.84
N SER A 29 -7.60 4.38 -13.85
CA SER A 29 -7.94 3.04 -14.31
C SER A 29 -6.70 2.27 -14.79
N SER A 30 -6.74 0.94 -14.68
CA SER A 30 -5.71 0.03 -15.23
C SER A 30 -4.31 0.21 -14.62
N THR A 31 -4.22 0.65 -13.36
CA THR A 31 -2.96 0.67 -12.61
C THR A 31 -2.83 -0.50 -11.65
N ASP A 32 -1.63 -1.04 -11.49
CA ASP A 32 -1.37 -2.16 -10.58
C ASP A 32 0.10 -2.19 -10.12
N ILE A 33 0.38 -2.96 -9.06
CA ILE A 33 1.73 -3.34 -8.63
C ILE A 33 1.75 -4.86 -8.45
N TRP A 34 2.28 -5.57 -9.44
CA TRP A 34 2.25 -7.02 -9.48
C TRP A 34 3.37 -7.58 -10.33
N SER A 35 3.83 -8.79 -10.03
CA SER A 35 4.84 -9.46 -10.85
C SER A 35 4.58 -10.96 -10.86
N LYS A 36 4.43 -11.55 -12.05
CA LYS A 36 4.16 -12.98 -12.22
C LYS A 36 4.92 -13.51 -13.44
N PRO A 37 5.59 -14.66 -13.35
CA PRO A 37 6.23 -15.26 -14.50
C PRO A 37 5.19 -15.72 -15.52
N PRO A 38 5.56 -15.82 -16.81
CA PRO A 38 6.90 -15.58 -17.36
C PRO A 38 7.18 -14.11 -17.70
N SER A 39 6.16 -13.29 -17.94
CA SER A 39 6.33 -11.95 -18.55
C SER A 39 5.44 -10.86 -17.95
N THR A 40 4.68 -11.14 -16.89
CA THR A 40 3.82 -10.13 -16.26
C THR A 40 4.60 -9.31 -15.25
N SER A 41 4.73 -8.01 -15.49
CA SER A 41 5.30 -7.06 -14.54
C SER A 41 4.54 -5.75 -14.65
N SER A 42 3.96 -5.31 -13.55
CA SER A 42 3.25 -4.04 -13.43
C SER A 42 3.77 -3.29 -12.20
N PHE A 43 4.03 -2.01 -12.39
CA PHE A 43 4.45 -1.10 -11.31
C PHE A 43 3.94 0.31 -11.64
N THR A 44 2.63 0.43 -11.89
CA THR A 44 1.99 1.61 -12.46
C THR A 44 1.02 2.31 -11.50
N ALA A 45 0.71 1.71 -10.34
CA ALA A 45 -0.13 2.37 -9.34
C ALA A 45 0.55 3.65 -8.79
N PRO A 46 -0.23 4.72 -8.51
CA PRO A 46 0.32 5.92 -7.91
C PRO A 46 0.82 5.61 -6.49
N ILE A 47 2.02 6.07 -6.18
CA ILE A 47 2.64 5.89 -4.86
C ILE A 47 3.09 7.25 -4.36
N LEU A 48 2.53 7.69 -3.24
CA LEU A 48 3.07 8.82 -2.48
C LEU A 48 4.12 8.28 -1.52
N TYR A 49 5.37 8.71 -1.66
CA TYR A 49 6.47 8.16 -0.86
C TYR A 49 7.47 9.22 -0.44
N ARG A 50 8.26 8.88 0.58
CA ARG A 50 9.53 9.54 0.91
C ARG A 50 10.63 8.50 0.92
N SER A 51 11.82 8.85 0.45
CA SER A 51 12.98 7.98 0.53
C SER A 51 13.70 8.16 1.87
N ILE A 52 14.02 7.06 2.53
CA ILE A 52 14.81 7.05 3.77
C ILE A 52 15.83 5.90 3.74
N PRO A 53 16.97 6.01 4.43
CA PRO A 53 17.85 4.87 4.63
C PRO A 53 17.14 3.71 5.34
N LEU A 54 17.31 2.48 4.85
CA LEU A 54 16.72 1.29 5.49
C LEU A 54 17.14 1.15 6.96
N SER A 55 18.37 1.56 7.29
CA SER A 55 18.90 1.55 8.65
C SER A 55 18.12 2.45 9.61
N THR A 56 17.44 3.49 9.11
CA THR A 56 16.68 4.45 9.92
C THR A 56 15.18 4.16 9.93
N PHE A 57 14.67 3.32 9.02
CA PHE A 57 13.27 2.92 9.04
C PHE A 57 12.94 2.15 10.33
N LYS A 58 11.88 2.59 11.01
CA LYS A 58 11.33 1.95 12.21
C LYS A 58 9.91 1.48 11.99
N ARG A 59 9.03 2.37 11.54
CA ARG A 59 7.65 2.04 11.22
C ARG A 59 7.03 2.98 10.21
N ALA A 60 5.98 2.51 9.54
CA ALA A 60 5.02 3.34 8.81
C ALA A 60 3.61 2.88 9.19
N ARG A 61 2.72 3.84 9.47
CA ARG A 61 1.31 3.59 9.78
C ARG A 61 0.44 4.50 8.95
N VAL A 62 -0.68 3.97 8.46
CA VAL A 62 -1.70 4.77 7.78
C VAL A 62 -3.08 4.20 8.08
N ALA A 63 -4.02 5.10 8.37
CA ALA A 63 -5.45 4.81 8.34
C ALA A 63 -5.98 5.24 6.97
N PHE A 64 -6.76 4.38 6.32
CA PHE A 64 -7.25 4.67 4.98
C PHE A 64 -8.62 4.03 4.75
N THR A 65 -9.36 4.64 3.84
CA THR A 65 -10.62 4.15 3.31
C THR A 65 -10.77 4.57 1.86
N ALA A 66 -11.55 3.83 1.10
CA ALA A 66 -11.91 4.18 -0.26
C ALA A 66 -13.26 3.55 -0.62
N PRO A 67 -13.97 4.08 -1.63
CA PRO A 67 -15.13 3.41 -2.20
C PRO A 67 -14.68 2.24 -3.09
N TRP A 68 -14.39 1.08 -2.48
CA TRP A 68 -14.01 -0.14 -3.19
C TRP A 68 -15.18 -0.63 -4.07
N ARG A 69 -15.09 -0.42 -5.39
CA ARG A 69 -16.21 -0.65 -6.32
C ARG A 69 -15.88 -1.67 -7.38
N HIS A 70 -14.64 -1.69 -7.85
CA HIS A 70 -14.20 -2.50 -8.96
C HIS A 70 -13.29 -3.62 -8.48
N LYS A 71 -13.42 -4.77 -9.13
CA LYS A 71 -12.56 -5.92 -8.85
C LYS A 71 -11.09 -5.50 -8.98
N TYR A 72 -10.33 -5.76 -7.93
CA TYR A 72 -8.92 -5.38 -7.73
C TYR A 72 -8.65 -3.90 -7.41
N ASP A 73 -9.67 -3.14 -7.01
CA ASP A 73 -9.43 -1.87 -6.30
C ASP A 73 -8.57 -2.16 -5.07
N GLN A 74 -7.52 -1.37 -4.89
CA GLN A 74 -6.48 -1.57 -3.88
C GLN A 74 -6.08 -0.25 -3.24
N GLY A 75 -5.71 -0.29 -1.96
CA GLY A 75 -5.14 0.85 -1.25
C GLY A 75 -4.48 0.42 0.05
N GLY A 76 -3.40 1.09 0.44
CA GLY A 76 -2.66 0.77 1.66
C GLY A 76 -1.23 1.31 1.66
N LEU A 77 -0.32 0.56 2.29
CA LEU A 77 1.10 0.87 2.39
C LEU A 77 1.92 0.03 1.41
N ILE A 78 3.03 0.61 0.95
CA ILE A 78 4.06 -0.10 0.22
C ILE A 78 5.45 0.33 0.69
N ILE A 79 6.35 -0.64 0.86
CA ILE A 79 7.78 -0.43 1.01
C ILE A 79 8.47 -0.95 -0.25
N VAL A 80 9.31 -0.12 -0.85
CA VAL A 80 10.07 -0.45 -2.06
C VAL A 80 11.56 -0.36 -1.75
N LEU A 81 12.29 -1.43 -2.02
CA LEU A 81 13.73 -1.50 -1.93
C LEU A 81 14.30 -1.54 -3.35
N HIS A 82 15.19 -0.59 -3.63
CA HIS A 82 15.98 -0.58 -4.85
C HIS A 82 17.26 -1.38 -4.63
N THR A 83 17.51 -2.39 -5.46
CA THR A 83 18.74 -3.18 -5.40
C THR A 83 19.80 -2.59 -6.32
N ALA A 84 21.07 -2.91 -6.06
CA ALA A 84 22.21 -2.37 -6.81
C ALA A 84 22.17 -2.67 -8.32
N ASN A 85 21.50 -3.76 -8.72
CA ASN A 85 21.31 -4.15 -10.11
C ASN A 85 20.10 -3.45 -10.79
N GLY A 86 19.43 -2.51 -10.12
CA GLY A 86 18.29 -1.77 -10.66
C GLY A 86 16.93 -2.44 -10.48
N ASP A 87 16.89 -3.67 -9.95
CA ASP A 87 15.62 -4.33 -9.63
C ASP A 87 14.93 -3.67 -8.43
N LYS A 88 13.62 -3.92 -8.34
CA LYS A 88 12.78 -3.51 -7.21
C LYS A 88 12.32 -4.75 -6.47
N LYS A 89 12.57 -4.79 -5.16
CA LYS A 89 11.87 -5.66 -4.22
C LYS A 89 10.85 -4.82 -3.48
N TRP A 90 9.69 -5.37 -3.18
CA TRP A 90 8.66 -4.60 -2.50
C TRP A 90 7.73 -5.47 -1.68
N VAL A 91 7.14 -4.84 -0.67
CA VAL A 91 6.03 -5.40 0.09
C VAL A 91 4.93 -4.36 0.09
N LYS A 92 3.73 -4.74 -0.38
CA LYS A 92 2.52 -3.92 -0.23
C LYS A 92 1.54 -4.64 0.69
N ALA A 93 0.82 -3.88 1.51
CA ALA A 93 -0.28 -4.40 2.29
C ALA A 93 -1.40 -3.37 2.39
N GLY A 94 -2.63 -3.84 2.36
CA GLY A 94 -3.77 -2.96 2.14
C GLY A 94 -5.11 -3.67 2.21
N ILE A 95 -6.14 -2.93 1.80
CA ILE A 95 -7.40 -3.51 1.37
C ILE A 95 -7.33 -3.78 -0.13
N GLU A 96 -7.85 -4.93 -0.55
CA GLU A 96 -8.04 -5.30 -1.95
C GLU A 96 -9.44 -5.88 -2.15
N LEU A 97 -10.17 -5.36 -3.14
CA LEU A 97 -11.49 -5.89 -3.50
C LEU A 97 -11.35 -7.11 -4.40
N THR A 98 -11.67 -8.27 -3.87
CA THR A 98 -11.70 -9.52 -4.64
C THR A 98 -12.81 -10.42 -4.13
N HIS A 99 -13.25 -11.38 -4.93
CA HIS A 99 -14.37 -12.27 -4.58
C HIS A 99 -15.63 -11.52 -4.08
N GLY A 100 -15.89 -10.32 -4.61
CA GLY A 100 -17.05 -9.50 -4.28
C GLY A 100 -17.01 -8.77 -2.93
N LYS A 101 -15.89 -8.81 -2.17
CA LYS A 101 -15.77 -8.12 -0.88
C LYS A 101 -14.35 -7.61 -0.57
N PRO A 102 -14.20 -6.62 0.32
CA PRO A 102 -12.88 -6.17 0.78
C PRO A 102 -12.12 -7.28 1.53
N HIS A 103 -10.85 -7.44 1.22
CA HIS A 103 -9.93 -8.33 1.92
C HIS A 103 -8.71 -7.53 2.40
N LEU A 104 -8.16 -7.90 3.55
CA LEU A 104 -6.79 -7.55 3.88
C LEU A 104 -5.88 -8.37 2.98
N SER A 105 -5.03 -7.67 2.24
CA SER A 105 -4.13 -8.22 1.24
C SER A 105 -2.70 -7.88 1.64
N ALA A 106 -1.81 -8.85 1.55
CA ALA A 106 -0.37 -8.64 1.65
C ALA A 106 0.31 -9.32 0.47
N VAL A 107 1.20 -8.58 -0.18
CA VAL A 107 1.96 -9.07 -1.34
C VAL A 107 3.42 -8.75 -1.14
N ALA A 108 4.27 -9.77 -1.15
CA ALA A 108 5.70 -9.63 -1.10
C ALA A 108 6.31 -10.05 -2.44
N LYS A 109 7.19 -9.21 -2.98
CA LYS A 109 7.92 -9.47 -4.21
C LYS A 109 9.41 -9.40 -3.92
N ASP A 110 10.05 -10.56 -4.00
CA ASP A 110 11.50 -10.69 -4.16
C ASP A 110 11.84 -10.88 -5.64
N ARG A 111 11.54 -12.07 -6.18
CA ARG A 111 11.65 -12.39 -7.61
C ARG A 111 10.32 -12.18 -8.34
N PHE A 112 9.25 -12.78 -7.82
CA PHE A 112 7.86 -12.61 -8.25
C PHE A 112 6.98 -12.36 -7.02
N ALA A 113 5.74 -11.95 -7.25
CA ALA A 113 4.79 -11.64 -6.20
C ALA A 113 4.18 -12.92 -5.61
N ASP A 114 4.31 -13.08 -4.29
CA ASP A 114 3.51 -13.99 -3.48
C ASP A 114 2.43 -13.19 -2.76
N TRP A 115 1.20 -13.71 -2.76
CA TRP A 115 0.01 -13.00 -2.31
C TRP A 115 -0.79 -13.79 -1.30
N SER A 116 -1.12 -13.15 -0.19
CA SER A 116 -2.02 -13.67 0.83
C SER A 116 -3.23 -12.76 1.01
N LEU A 117 -4.35 -13.37 1.39
CA LEU A 117 -5.62 -12.71 1.62
C LEU A 117 -6.23 -13.19 2.93
N LEU A 118 -6.82 -12.25 3.66
CA LEU A 118 -7.70 -12.50 4.79
C LEU A 118 -8.96 -11.64 4.62
N PRO A 119 -10.17 -12.16 4.85
CA PRO A 119 -11.36 -11.31 4.93
C PRO A 119 -11.14 -10.18 5.95
N VAL A 120 -11.56 -8.95 5.65
CA VAL A 120 -11.53 -7.87 6.64
C VAL A 120 -12.44 -8.27 7.81
N PRO A 121 -11.94 -8.37 9.06
CA PRO A 121 -12.75 -8.90 10.17
C PRO A 121 -14.06 -8.15 10.40
N SER A 122 -14.06 -6.83 10.24
CA SER A 122 -15.27 -6.00 10.37
C SER A 122 -16.18 -5.99 9.15
N GLY A 123 -15.75 -6.55 8.02
CA GLY A 123 -16.43 -6.41 6.73
C GLY A 123 -16.41 -4.99 6.15
N GLY A 124 -15.83 -4.02 6.87
CA GLY A 124 -15.78 -2.61 6.49
C GLY A 124 -14.75 -2.30 5.39
N GLY A 125 -14.88 -1.10 4.83
CA GLY A 125 -13.98 -0.57 3.80
C GLY A 125 -12.86 0.32 4.34
N ALA A 126 -12.54 0.24 5.63
CA ALA A 126 -11.51 1.06 6.26
C ALA A 126 -10.56 0.16 7.07
N ALA A 127 -9.28 0.52 7.08
CA ALA A 127 -8.27 -0.17 7.87
C ALA A 127 -7.19 0.81 8.32
N THR A 128 -6.65 0.55 9.50
CA THR A 128 -5.37 1.11 9.95
C THR A 128 -4.32 0.03 9.89
N LEU A 129 -3.35 0.18 8.97
CA LEU A 129 -2.23 -0.74 8.83
C LEU A 129 -0.94 -0.13 9.33
N GLU A 130 -0.08 -0.99 9.85
CA GLU A 130 1.25 -0.63 10.30
C GLU A 130 2.29 -1.65 9.83
N MET A 131 3.39 -1.17 9.27
CA MET A 131 4.57 -1.95 8.96
C MET A 131 5.70 -1.56 9.91
N VAL A 132 6.28 -2.52 10.63
CA VAL A 132 7.35 -2.31 11.62
C VAL A 132 8.56 -3.13 11.26
N ARG A 133 9.75 -2.51 11.33
CA ARG A 133 11.01 -3.24 11.28
C ARG A 133 11.40 -3.62 12.71
N GLU A 134 11.40 -4.92 12.99
CA GLU A 134 11.78 -5.45 14.30
C GLU A 134 13.32 -5.51 14.47
N GLU A 135 13.77 -5.75 15.70
CA GLU A 135 15.19 -5.76 16.06
C GLU A 135 16.00 -6.83 15.30
N ASP A 136 15.38 -7.96 15.00
CA ASP A 136 15.96 -9.06 14.22
C ASP A 136 16.03 -8.76 12.70
N GLY A 137 15.52 -7.60 12.28
CA GLY A 137 15.50 -7.15 10.89
C GLY A 137 14.30 -7.66 10.08
N SER A 138 13.38 -8.40 10.70
CA SER A 138 12.12 -8.81 10.05
C SER A 138 11.17 -7.62 9.87
N LEU A 139 10.28 -7.73 8.89
CA LEU A 139 9.21 -6.77 8.64
C LEU A 139 7.89 -7.38 9.09
N TRP A 140 7.27 -6.81 10.13
CA TRP A 140 5.96 -7.23 10.62
C TRP A 140 4.90 -6.29 10.09
N ILE A 141 3.75 -6.86 9.70
CA ILE A 141 2.61 -6.12 9.16
C ILE A 141 1.42 -6.36 10.07
N TYR A 142 0.91 -5.30 10.67
CA TYR A 142 -0.18 -5.36 11.62
C TYR A 142 -1.41 -4.66 11.05
N LEU A 143 -2.58 -5.27 11.27
CA LEU A 143 -3.84 -4.55 11.34
C LEU A 143 -3.98 -3.99 12.75
N ILE A 144 -3.98 -2.66 12.89
CA ILE A 144 -4.12 -1.99 14.18
C ILE A 144 -5.59 -1.82 14.54
N GLU A 145 -6.41 -1.42 13.56
CA GLU A 145 -7.85 -1.23 13.74
C GLU A 145 -8.56 -1.60 12.44
N GLY A 146 -9.53 -2.52 12.54
CA GLY A 146 -10.35 -2.95 11.43
C GLY A 146 -11.76 -2.41 11.60
N GLY A 147 -12.06 -1.25 11.01
CA GLY A 147 -13.40 -0.68 10.92
C GLY A 147 -13.59 0.61 11.71
N PHE A 148 -13.92 1.70 11.00
CA PHE A 148 -14.81 2.71 11.56
C PHE A 148 -16.22 2.13 11.41
N GLU A 149 -16.92 1.87 12.51
CA GLU A 149 -18.35 1.59 12.49
C GLU A 149 -19.06 2.80 11.86
N GLY A 150 -19.56 2.61 10.64
CA GLY A 150 -20.57 3.47 10.04
C GLY A 150 -21.93 2.95 10.45
N ALA A 151 -22.63 3.78 11.23
CA ALA A 151 -23.96 3.59 11.76
C ALA A 151 -24.97 3.02 10.75
N ASP A 152 -25.84 2.14 11.26
CA ASP A 152 -27.14 1.87 10.66
C ASP A 152 -27.84 3.19 10.27
N SER A 153 -28.30 3.27 9.03
CA SER A 153 -29.45 4.08 8.61
C SER A 153 -30.17 3.41 7.46
#